data_AF-A4AC01-F1
#
_entry.id   AF-A4AC01-F1
#
_cell.length_a   1.000
_cell.length_b   1.000
_cell.length_c   1.000
_cell.angle_alpha   90.00
_cell.angle_beta   90.00
_cell.angle_gamma   90.00
#
_symmetry.space_group_name_H-M   'P 1'
#
loop_
_entity.id
_entity.type
_entity.pdbx_description
1 polymer ?
#
loop_
_entity_poly.entity_id
_entity_poly.type
_entity_poly.pdbx_seq_one_letter_code
_entity_poly.pdbx_strand_id
1 'polypeptide(L)'
;MSDRSPQDTRTPSPPFGYSRVCTLSPDEQLAAVAKFHAHQIRPNRIAYRLGVDIAVVEALIAGELEPERFAAAVASNRKQRYRDRMRDSTERRGTGRYELQQQIEKDFQHELAISAPPGS
;
A
#
# COMPACT_ATOMS: atom_id res chain seq x y z
N MET A 1 28.66 42.74 -4.97
CA MET A 1 27.42 41.97 -4.75
C MET A 1 27.47 40.79 -5.69
N SER A 2 27.83 39.60 -5.18
CA SER A 2 27.85 38.39 -5.99
C SER A 2 26.91 37.38 -5.35
N ASP A 3 25.93 37.00 -6.14
CA ASP A 3 24.74 36.20 -5.85
C ASP A 3 25.13 34.80 -5.34
N ARG A 4 24.67 34.43 -4.14
CA ARG A 4 24.80 33.08 -3.56
C ARG A 4 23.65 32.22 -4.09
N SER A 5 23.89 31.46 -5.14
CA SER A 5 22.96 30.39 -5.51
C SER A 5 22.97 29.30 -4.42
N PRO A 6 21.81 28.85 -3.89
CA PRO A 6 21.76 27.81 -2.89
C PRO A 6 22.21 26.48 -3.51
N GLN A 7 23.14 25.80 -2.83
CA GLN A 7 23.57 24.44 -3.18
C GLN A 7 22.35 23.52 -3.17
N ASP A 8 21.93 23.06 -4.35
CA ASP A 8 20.84 22.09 -4.48
C ASP A 8 21.28 20.76 -3.85
N THR A 9 20.72 20.44 -2.69
CA THR A 9 20.99 19.22 -1.90
C THR A 9 20.13 18.04 -2.32
N ARG A 10 19.40 18.13 -3.45
CA ARG A 10 18.62 17.00 -3.95
C ARG A 10 19.55 15.88 -4.40
N THR A 11 19.32 14.68 -3.85
CA THR A 11 19.93 13.45 -4.35
C THR A 11 19.67 13.34 -5.87
N PRO A 12 20.71 13.23 -6.71
CA PRO A 12 20.52 13.15 -8.15
C PRO A 12 19.70 11.90 -8.51
N SER A 13 18.75 12.06 -9.42
CA SER A 13 18.00 10.97 -10.03
C SER A 13 18.98 9.95 -10.63
N PRO A 14 18.93 8.66 -10.27
CA PRO A 14 19.86 7.68 -10.80
C PRO A 14 19.76 7.57 -12.34
N PRO A 15 20.89 7.39 -13.05
CA PRO A 15 20.87 7.23 -14.49
C PRO A 15 20.44 5.80 -14.84
N PHE A 16 19.28 5.66 -15.48
CA PHE A 16 18.75 4.46 -16.13
C PHE A 16 18.52 3.20 -15.27
N GLY A 17 17.25 2.79 -15.16
CA GLY A 17 16.85 1.43 -14.79
C GLY A 17 16.65 1.17 -13.30
N TYR A 18 15.38 1.07 -12.90
CA TYR A 18 14.83 0.46 -11.68
C TYR A 18 15.66 0.53 -10.38
N SER A 19 15.18 1.39 -9.49
CA SER A 19 15.02 1.17 -8.04
C SER A 19 15.44 -0.22 -7.57
N ARG A 20 16.47 -0.29 -6.70
CA ARG A 20 16.88 -1.44 -5.85
C ARG A 20 16.55 -2.83 -6.40
N VAL A 21 17.57 -3.65 -6.70
CA VAL A 21 17.39 -5.08 -7.01
C VAL A 21 16.49 -5.75 -5.97
N CYS A 22 15.38 -6.36 -6.41
CA CYS A 22 14.50 -7.12 -5.53
C CYS A 22 15.21 -8.40 -5.11
N THR A 23 15.32 -8.62 -3.80
CA THR A 23 15.88 -9.85 -3.21
C THR A 23 14.80 -10.78 -2.66
N LEU A 24 13.53 -10.43 -2.85
CA LEU A 24 12.40 -11.20 -2.36
C LEU A 24 12.10 -12.37 -3.30
N SER A 25 11.79 -13.52 -2.72
CA SER A 25 11.22 -14.66 -3.45
C SER A 25 9.83 -14.32 -4.02
N PRO A 26 9.32 -15.05 -5.02
CA PRO A 26 8.00 -14.78 -5.61
C PRO A 26 6.86 -14.71 -4.57
N ASP A 27 6.84 -15.61 -3.59
CA ASP A 27 5.84 -15.60 -2.52
C ASP A 27 5.95 -14.36 -1.62
N GLU A 28 7.18 -13.93 -1.31
CA GLU A 28 7.42 -12.70 -0.54
C GLU A 28 7.04 -11.45 -1.34
N GLN A 29 7.25 -11.46 -2.67
CA GLN A 29 6.81 -10.38 -3.55
C GLN A 29 5.29 -10.27 -3.53
N LEU A 30 4.56 -11.38 -3.68
CA LEU A 30 3.09 -11.40 -3.59
C LEU A 30 2.62 -10.82 -2.26
N ALA A 31 3.17 -11.31 -1.14
CA ALA A 31 2.81 -10.84 0.19
C ALA A 31 3.11 -9.34 0.39
N ALA A 32 4.26 -8.87 -0.10
CA ALA A 32 4.66 -7.47 -0.03
C ALA A 32 3.77 -6.58 -0.90
N VAL A 33 3.50 -6.95 -2.15
CA VAL A 33 2.61 -6.22 -3.05
C VAL A 33 1.20 -6.16 -2.45
N ALA A 34 0.68 -7.27 -1.94
CA ALA A 34 -0.64 -7.33 -1.31
C ALA A 34 -0.73 -6.39 -0.11
N LYS A 35 0.30 -6.36 0.74
CA LYS A 35 0.40 -5.42 1.86
C LYS A 35 0.35 -3.98 1.39
N PHE A 36 1.20 -3.59 0.43
CA PHE A 36 1.23 -2.21 -0.07
C PHE A 36 -0.09 -1.82 -0.78
N HIS A 37 -0.67 -2.73 -1.55
CA HIS A 37 -1.95 -2.53 -2.22
C HIS A 37 -3.11 -2.37 -1.23
N ALA A 38 -3.10 -3.14 -0.12
CA ALA A 38 -4.06 -2.96 0.97
C ALA A 38 -4.00 -1.55 1.61
N HIS A 39 -2.84 -0.88 1.54
CA HIS A 39 -2.65 0.51 1.94
C HIS A 39 -2.92 1.53 0.81
N GLN A 40 -3.55 1.10 -0.31
CA GLN A 40 -3.87 1.93 -1.48
C GLN A 40 -2.66 2.63 -2.09
N ILE A 41 -1.47 2.03 -1.96
CA ILE A 41 -0.25 2.55 -2.59
C ILE A 41 -0.32 2.28 -4.09
N ARG A 42 -0.04 3.30 -4.90
CA ARG A 42 -0.11 3.20 -6.38
C ARG A 42 0.88 2.14 -6.91
N PRO A 43 0.53 1.35 -7.95
CA PRO A 43 1.38 0.29 -8.51
C PRO A 43 2.82 0.73 -8.80
N ASN A 44 2.99 1.86 -9.50
CA ASN A 44 4.31 2.46 -9.77
C ASN A 44 5.15 2.71 -8.51
N ARG A 45 4.51 3.10 -7.40
CA ARG A 45 5.21 3.30 -6.12
C ARG A 45 5.54 1.98 -5.43
N ILE A 46 4.70 0.96 -5.56
CA ILE A 46 4.98 -0.39 -5.04
C ILE A 46 6.21 -0.96 -5.73
N ALA A 47 6.22 -0.96 -7.08
CA ALA A 47 7.35 -1.42 -7.88
C ALA A 47 8.65 -0.68 -7.52
N TYR A 48 8.61 0.66 -7.45
CA TYR A 48 9.75 1.48 -7.02
C TYR A 48 10.27 1.11 -5.62
N ARG A 49 9.37 0.88 -4.65
CA ARG A 49 9.76 0.62 -3.25
C ARG A 49 10.31 -0.78 -3.03
N LEU A 50 9.75 -1.77 -3.73
CA LEU A 50 10.10 -3.18 -3.57
C LEU A 50 11.19 -3.65 -4.53
N GLY A 51 11.43 -2.92 -5.63
CA GLY A 51 12.31 -3.37 -6.70
C GLY A 51 11.68 -4.43 -7.61
N VAL A 52 10.37 -4.69 -7.45
CA VAL A 52 9.61 -5.68 -8.22
C VAL A 52 9.24 -5.10 -9.57
N ASP A 53 9.23 -5.94 -10.60
CA ASP A 53 8.79 -5.54 -11.94
C ASP A 53 7.35 -5.00 -11.90
N ILE A 54 7.12 -3.86 -12.55
CA ILE A 54 5.81 -3.22 -12.59
C ILE A 54 4.76 -4.13 -13.25
N ALA A 55 5.14 -4.93 -14.24
CA ALA A 55 4.23 -5.87 -14.89
C ALA A 55 3.74 -6.95 -13.92
N VAL A 56 4.61 -7.42 -13.01
CA VAL A 56 4.21 -8.38 -11.95
C VAL A 56 3.23 -7.71 -10.99
N VAL A 57 3.50 -6.47 -10.58
CA VAL A 57 2.60 -5.71 -9.70
C VAL A 57 1.23 -5.50 -10.35
N GLU A 58 1.21 -5.09 -11.62
CA GLU A 58 -0.02 -4.84 -12.38
C GLU A 58 -0.81 -6.14 -12.61
N ALA A 59 -0.14 -7.23 -13.00
CA ALA A 59 -0.79 -8.54 -13.19
C ALA A 59 -1.41 -9.08 -11.89
N LEU A 60 -0.73 -8.94 -10.74
CA LEU A 60 -1.30 -9.31 -9.43
C LEU A 60 -2.55 -8.48 -9.11
N ILE A 61 -2.50 -7.16 -9.30
CA ILE A 61 -3.61 -6.23 -9.00
C ILE A 61 -4.79 -6.43 -9.95
N ALA A 62 -4.53 -6.72 -11.22
CA ALA A 62 -5.54 -7.02 -12.23
C ALA A 62 -6.20 -8.40 -12.04
N GLY A 63 -5.64 -9.25 -11.15
CA GLY A 63 -6.10 -10.63 -10.97
C GLY A 63 -5.66 -11.58 -12.09
N GLU A 64 -4.71 -11.16 -12.92
CA GLU A 64 -4.12 -11.98 -13.99
C GLU A 64 -3.06 -12.94 -13.46
N LEU A 65 -2.42 -12.60 -12.34
CA LEU A 65 -1.46 -13.44 -11.63
C LEU A 65 -1.98 -13.79 -10.23
N GLU A 66 -2.06 -15.09 -9.94
CA GLU A 66 -2.43 -15.64 -8.63
C GLU A 66 -3.65 -14.97 -7.94
N PRO A 67 -4.80 -14.82 -8.64
CA PRO A 67 -5.91 -13.98 -8.19
C PRO A 67 -6.44 -14.34 -6.79
N GLU A 68 -6.63 -15.64 -6.52
CA GLU A 68 -7.17 -16.09 -5.23
C GLU A 68 -6.21 -15.82 -4.07
N ARG A 69 -4.92 -16.16 -4.25
CA ARG A 69 -3.88 -15.95 -3.22
C ARG A 69 -3.68 -14.47 -2.96
N PHE A 70 -3.61 -13.65 -4.02
CA PHE A 70 -3.43 -12.22 -3.90
C PHE A 70 -4.64 -11.55 -3.22
N ALA A 71 -5.87 -11.87 -3.64
CA ALA A 71 -7.09 -11.35 -3.03
C ALA A 71 -7.19 -11.72 -1.54
N ALA A 72 -6.90 -12.97 -1.19
CA ALA A 72 -6.87 -13.41 0.21
C ALA A 72 -5.82 -12.66 1.04
N ALA A 73 -4.62 -12.45 0.48
CA ALA A 73 -3.57 -11.68 1.13
C ALA A 73 -3.95 -10.20 1.33
N VAL A 74 -4.57 -9.56 0.34
CA VAL A 74 -5.08 -8.18 0.44
C VAL A 74 -6.15 -8.08 1.52
N ALA A 75 -7.12 -8.99 1.53
CA ALA A 75 -8.20 -9.02 2.53
C ALA A 75 -7.66 -9.18 3.96
N SER A 76 -6.69 -10.08 4.15
CA SER A 76 -6.01 -10.30 5.42
C SER A 76 -5.30 -9.02 5.91
N ASN A 77 -4.55 -8.34 5.04
CA ASN A 77 -3.85 -7.11 5.38
C ASN A 77 -4.81 -5.96 5.73
N ARG A 78 -5.92 -5.80 4.99
CA ARG A 78 -6.94 -4.78 5.32
C ARG A 78 -7.60 -5.04 6.67
N LYS A 79 -7.96 -6.30 6.94
CA LYS A 79 -8.51 -6.70 8.25
C LYS A 79 -7.52 -6.43 9.37
N GLN A 80 -6.23 -6.74 9.17
CA GLN A 80 -5.20 -6.46 10.15
C GLN A 80 -5.07 -4.96 10.42
N ARG A 81 -4.99 -4.13 9.36
CA ARG A 81 -4.95 -2.67 9.49
C ARG A 81 -6.16 -2.11 10.22
N TYR A 82 -7.37 -2.60 9.92
CA TYR A 82 -8.57 -2.21 10.64
C TYR A 82 -8.45 -2.51 12.15
N ARG A 83 -8.01 -3.73 12.50
CA ARG A 83 -7.81 -4.15 13.89
C ARG A 83 -6.78 -3.28 14.61
N ASP A 84 -5.67 -2.95 13.94
CA ASP A 84 -4.65 -2.07 14.50
C ASP A 84 -5.21 -0.66 14.74
N ARG A 85 -5.89 -0.05 13.77
CA ARG A 85 -6.56 1.26 13.96
C ARG A 85 -7.56 1.24 15.11
N MET A 86 -8.36 0.17 15.22
CA MET A 86 -9.32 0.01 16.31
C MET A 86 -8.62 -0.12 17.67
N ARG A 87 -7.51 -0.86 17.75
CA ARG A 87 -6.70 -0.95 18.97
C ARG A 87 -6.12 0.41 19.34
N ASP A 88 -5.51 1.11 18.39
CA ASP A 88 -4.87 2.41 18.63
C ASP A 88 -5.90 3.49 19.02
N SER A 89 -7.16 3.36 18.55
CA SER A 89 -8.26 4.26 18.97
C SER A 89 -8.54 4.23 20.48
N THR A 90 -8.17 3.14 21.17
CA THR A 90 -8.43 2.96 22.61
C THR A 90 -7.60 3.89 23.48
N GLU A 91 -6.53 4.49 22.94
CA GLU A 91 -5.74 5.53 23.61
C GLU A 91 -6.54 6.83 23.82
N ARG A 92 -7.58 7.06 22.99
CA ARG A 92 -8.51 8.18 23.17
C ARG A 92 -9.56 7.87 24.23
N ARG A 93 -10.06 8.92 24.90
CA ARG A 93 -11.10 8.82 25.95
C ARG A 93 -12.39 9.51 25.55
N GLY A 94 -13.49 9.05 26.13
CA GLY A 94 -14.81 9.67 25.98
C GLY A 94 -15.35 9.65 24.55
N THR A 95 -16.13 10.67 24.20
CA THR A 95 -16.82 10.82 22.91
C THR A 95 -15.86 10.75 21.71
N GLY A 96 -14.66 11.32 21.83
CA GLY A 96 -13.65 11.29 20.76
C GLY A 96 -13.13 9.90 20.41
N ARG A 97 -13.24 8.91 21.30
CA ARG A 97 -12.96 7.50 20.96
C ARG A 97 -14.08 6.92 20.10
N TYR A 98 -15.32 7.14 20.48
CA TYR A 98 -16.49 6.62 19.77
C TYR A 98 -16.57 7.16 18.33
N GLU A 99 -16.35 8.46 18.15
CA GLU A 99 -16.31 9.08 16.82
C GLU A 99 -15.18 8.51 15.95
N LEU A 100 -13.98 8.35 16.52
CA LEU A 100 -12.85 7.77 15.81
C LEU A 100 -13.13 6.32 15.38
N GLN A 101 -13.73 5.51 16.25
CA GLN A 101 -14.10 4.12 15.91
C GLN A 101 -15.15 4.06 14.80
N GLN A 102 -16.17 4.92 14.83
CA GLN A 102 -17.13 5.03 13.74
C GLN A 102 -16.47 5.44 12.42
N GLN A 103 -15.52 6.36 12.44
CA GLN A 103 -14.79 6.76 11.24
C GLN A 103 -13.95 5.60 10.70
N ILE A 104 -13.24 4.87 11.57
CA ILE A 104 -12.45 3.69 11.19
C ILE A 104 -13.34 2.63 10.53
N GLU A 105 -14.53 2.38 11.07
CA GLU A 105 -15.50 1.45 10.49
C GLU A 105 -15.95 1.89 9.10
N LYS A 106 -16.35 3.17 8.94
CA LYS A 106 -16.77 3.72 7.64
C LYS A 106 -15.67 3.62 6.59
N ASP A 107 -14.44 3.98 6.96
CA ASP A 107 -13.28 3.87 6.06
C ASP A 107 -13.08 2.42 5.60
N PHE A 108 -13.17 1.46 6.52
CA PHE A 108 -12.98 0.05 6.21
C PHE A 108 -14.07 -0.48 5.27
N GLN A 109 -15.34 -0.14 5.51
CA GLN A 109 -16.45 -0.53 4.62
C GLN A 109 -16.30 0.08 3.22
N HIS A 110 -15.87 1.35 3.15
CA HIS A 110 -15.61 2.00 1.86
C HIS A 110 -14.47 1.32 1.09
N GLU A 111 -13.39 0.94 1.76
CA GLU A 111 -12.26 0.21 1.16
C GLU A 111 -12.67 -1.18 0.64
N LEU A 112 -13.55 -1.89 1.35
CA LEU A 112 -14.09 -3.17 0.88
C LEU A 112 -14.95 -2.99 -0.37
N ALA A 113 -15.78 -1.95 -0.41
CA ALA A 113 -16.65 -1.66 -1.56
C ALA A 113 -15.86 -1.33 -2.84
N ILE A 114 -14.74 -0.61 -2.74
CA ILE A 114 -13.90 -0.27 -3.91
C ILE A 114 -13.28 -1.51 -4.57
N SER A 115 -13.02 -2.56 -3.78
CA SER A 115 -12.33 -3.77 -4.27
C SER A 115 -13.24 -4.91 -4.70
N ALA A 116 -14.55 -4.78 -4.51
CA ALA A 116 -15.48 -5.74 -5.07
C ALA A 116 -15.47 -5.55 -6.60
N PRO A 117 -15.25 -6.61 -7.40
CA PRO A 117 -15.41 -6.50 -8.83
C PRO A 117 -16.83 -6.01 -9.15
N PRO A 118 -17.02 -5.12 -10.13
CA PRO A 118 -18.36 -4.73 -10.56
C PRO A 118 -19.02 -5.94 -11.23
N GLY A 119 -19.98 -6.57 -10.55
CA GLY A 119 -20.86 -7.60 -11.12
C GLY A 119 -20.41 -9.04 -10.85
N SER A 120 -21.16 -9.72 -9.99
CA SER A 120 -21.42 -11.17 -10.13
C SER A 120 -22.51 -11.38 -11.17
#